data_AF-A0A6J7N4J9-F1
#
_entry.id   AF-A0A6J7N4J9-F1
#
_cell.length_a   1.000
_cell.length_b   1.000
_cell.length_c   1.000
_cell.angle_alpha   90.00
_cell.angle_beta   90.00
_cell.angle_gamma   90.00
#
_symmetry.space_group_name_H-M   'P 1'
#
loop_
_entity.id
_entity.type
_entity.pdbx_description
1 polymer ?
#
loop_
_entity_poly.entity_id
_entity_poly.type
_entity_poly.pdbx_seq_one_letter_code
_entity_poly.pdbx_strand_id
1 'polypeptide(L)'
;MEKFITRYSQTFILIGQLELILRARLIETLSRYSLEKGYTEWHEVLDAKSAHDPSKPYVSFGVWRDVLSQRNFTKLWLPCTRYAFIDLAFADSFKTYQKIDNRMYYAAGTRNRVCHFNFANARNVKHEEANLRWLIGALGREIRPST
;
A
#
# COMPACT_ATOMS: atom_id res chain seq x y z
N MET A 1 -8.38 24.05 15.70
CA MET A 1 -7.36 23.53 14.77
C MET A 1 -6.38 22.58 15.48
N GLU A 2 -5.79 23.00 16.61
CA GLU A 2 -4.85 22.21 17.42
C GLU A 2 -5.36 20.81 17.82
N LYS A 3 -6.59 20.70 18.36
CA LYS A 3 -7.22 19.40 18.69
C LYS A 3 -7.35 18.44 17.51
N PHE A 4 -7.46 18.94 16.28
CA PHE A 4 -7.52 18.12 15.07
C PHE A 4 -6.12 17.66 14.65
N ILE A 5 -5.14 18.55 14.70
CA ILE A 5 -3.74 18.21 14.39
C ILE A 5 -3.24 17.11 15.34
N THR A 6 -3.45 17.27 16.66
CA THR A 6 -3.06 16.24 17.64
C THR A 6 -3.81 14.92 17.42
N ARG A 7 -5.07 14.98 16.97
CA ARG A 7 -5.89 13.78 16.75
C ARG A 7 -5.51 13.01 15.48
N TYR A 8 -5.01 13.68 14.44
CA TYR A 8 -4.69 13.05 13.15
C TYR A 8 -3.18 12.94 12.87
N SER A 9 -2.32 13.52 13.72
CA SER A 9 -0.86 13.39 13.60
C SER A 9 -0.43 11.92 13.53
N GLN A 10 -1.00 11.08 14.40
CA GLN A 10 -0.71 9.65 14.40
C GLN A 10 -1.19 8.95 13.12
N THR A 11 -2.36 9.32 12.61
CA THR A 11 -2.87 8.81 11.33
C THR A 11 -1.95 9.22 10.17
N PHE A 12 -1.47 10.48 10.15
CA PHE A 12 -0.53 10.98 9.16
C PHE A 12 0.80 10.21 9.18
N ILE A 13 1.35 9.99 10.38
CA ILE A 13 2.56 9.18 10.55
C ILE A 13 2.36 7.75 10.04
N LEU A 14 1.24 7.11 10.38
CA LEU A 14 0.94 5.74 9.93
C LEU A 14 0.76 5.65 8.41
N ILE A 15 0.15 6.67 7.78
CA ILE A 15 0.08 6.74 6.32
C ILE A 15 1.49 6.78 5.75
N GLY A 16 2.33 7.72 6.20
CA GLY A 16 3.71 7.86 5.71
C GLY A 16 4.52 6.57 5.87
N GLN A 17 4.42 5.91 7.02
CA GLN A 17 5.04 4.60 7.26
C GLN A 17 4.54 3.55 6.26
N LEU A 18 3.24 3.45 6.05
CA LEU A 18 2.65 2.53 5.08
C LEU A 18 3.15 2.85 3.65
N GLU A 19 3.18 4.12 3.24
CA GLU A 19 3.67 4.51 1.90
C GLU A 19 5.13 4.12 1.68
N LEU A 20 5.99 4.31 2.69
CA LEU A 20 7.41 3.96 2.63
C LEU A 20 7.61 2.44 2.51
N ILE A 21 6.92 1.65 3.34
CA ILE A 21 7.02 0.19 3.31
C ILE A 21 6.51 -0.37 1.97
N LEU A 22 5.36 0.14 1.50
CA LEU A 22 4.81 -0.25 0.20
C LEU A 22 5.80 0.08 -0.92
N ARG A 23 6.39 1.28 -0.92
CA ARG A 23 7.37 1.68 -1.93
C ARG A 23 8.57 0.75 -1.92
N ALA A 24 9.15 0.47 -0.76
CA ALA A 24 10.32 -0.41 -0.68
C ALA A 24 9.99 -1.83 -1.19
N ARG A 25 8.95 -2.46 -0.63
CA ARG A 25 8.66 -3.88 -0.87
C ARG A 25 8.01 -4.12 -2.23
N LEU A 26 7.04 -3.30 -2.64
CA LEU A 26 6.37 -3.51 -3.92
C LEU A 26 7.30 -3.22 -5.08
N ILE A 27 8.11 -2.16 -5.03
CA ILE A 27 9.11 -1.92 -6.08
C ILE A 27 10.07 -3.10 -6.16
N GLU A 28 10.59 -3.58 -5.03
CA GLU A 28 11.49 -4.74 -5.03
C GLU A 28 10.84 -5.99 -5.66
N THR A 29 9.62 -6.35 -5.24
CA THR A 29 8.92 -7.52 -5.79
C THR A 29 8.60 -7.37 -7.28
N LEU A 30 8.18 -6.18 -7.72
CA LEU A 30 7.88 -5.89 -9.12
C LEU A 30 9.15 -5.84 -9.97
N SER A 31 10.25 -5.30 -9.45
CA SER A 31 11.56 -5.30 -10.12
C SER A 31 12.04 -6.71 -10.37
N ARG A 32 12.00 -7.59 -9.36
CA ARG A 32 12.37 -9.01 -9.55
C ARG A 32 11.50 -9.67 -10.62
N TYR A 33 10.19 -9.45 -10.56
CA TYR A 33 9.26 -9.98 -11.55
C TYR A 33 9.47 -9.40 -12.96
N SER A 34 9.86 -8.14 -13.06
CA SER A 34 10.16 -7.48 -14.33
C SER A 34 11.39 -8.10 -15.00
N LEU A 35 12.43 -8.39 -14.23
CA LEU A 35 13.63 -9.09 -14.71
C LEU A 35 13.30 -10.50 -15.22
N GLU A 36 12.47 -11.25 -14.48
CA GLU A 36 12.00 -12.58 -14.92
C GLU A 36 11.20 -12.53 -16.22
N LYS A 37 10.52 -11.42 -16.50
CA LYS A 37 9.73 -11.19 -17.71
C LYS A 37 10.51 -10.53 -18.86
N GLY A 38 11.77 -10.15 -18.63
CA GLY A 38 12.61 -9.48 -19.63
C GLY A 38 12.31 -7.99 -19.82
N TYR A 39 11.66 -7.35 -18.85
CA TYR A 39 11.43 -5.91 -18.82
C TYR A 39 12.63 -5.17 -18.22
N THR A 40 12.82 -3.93 -18.63
CA THR A 40 13.94 -3.08 -18.17
C THR A 40 13.59 -2.42 -16.84
N GLU A 41 12.33 -2.01 -16.67
CA GLU A 41 11.87 -1.30 -15.50
C GLU A 41 10.64 -1.96 -14.86
N TRP A 42 10.55 -1.89 -13.53
CA TRP A 42 9.49 -2.56 -12.76
C TRP A 42 8.07 -2.12 -13.15
N HIS A 43 7.91 -0.88 -13.63
CA HIS A 43 6.58 -0.34 -13.94
C HIS A 43 6.07 -0.79 -15.31
N GLU A 44 6.93 -1.35 -16.16
CA GLU A 44 6.55 -1.91 -17.47
C GLU A 44 5.65 -3.15 -17.32
N VAL A 45 5.65 -3.81 -16.15
CA VAL A 45 4.74 -4.92 -15.85
C VAL A 45 3.31 -4.46 -15.53
N LEU A 46 3.10 -3.16 -15.29
CA LEU A 46 1.80 -2.62 -14.92
C LEU A 46 0.91 -2.48 -16.17
N ASP A 47 -0.39 -2.66 -15.99
CA ASP A 47 -1.38 -2.35 -17.03
C ASP A 47 -1.34 -0.85 -17.34
N ALA A 48 -1.59 -0.46 -18.60
CA ALA A 48 -1.71 0.95 -19.04
C ALA A 48 -2.78 1.73 -18.25
N LYS A 49 -3.74 1.05 -17.62
CA LYS A 49 -4.73 1.64 -16.70
C LYS A 49 -4.17 1.96 -15.30
N SER A 50 -2.90 1.69 -15.02
CA SER A 50 -2.24 2.01 -13.76
C SER A 50 -2.09 3.52 -13.59
N ALA A 51 -2.28 4.02 -12.36
CA ALA A 51 -2.04 5.42 -12.03
C ALA A 51 -0.54 5.84 -12.05
N HIS A 52 0.38 4.99 -12.53
CA HIS A 52 1.80 5.31 -12.60
C HIS A 52 2.10 6.13 -13.85
N ASP A 53 2.71 7.30 -13.63
CA ASP A 53 3.22 8.17 -14.68
C ASP A 53 4.76 8.06 -14.64
N PRO A 54 5.39 7.39 -15.63
CA PRO A 54 6.84 7.20 -15.67
C PRO A 54 7.63 8.51 -15.71
N SER A 55 7.01 9.62 -16.13
CA SER A 55 7.66 10.93 -16.13
C SER A 55 7.83 11.52 -14.74
N LYS A 56 7.16 10.96 -13.72
CA LYS A 56 7.22 11.47 -12.34
C LYS A 56 8.29 10.73 -11.53
N PRO A 57 9.16 11.48 -10.82
CA PRO A 57 10.22 10.88 -10.01
C PRO A 57 9.69 10.14 -8.77
N TYR A 58 8.40 10.30 -8.43
CA TYR A 58 7.81 9.72 -7.24
C TYR A 58 6.57 8.89 -7.56
N VAL A 59 6.52 7.69 -6.98
CA VAL A 59 5.35 6.82 -7.04
C VAL A 59 4.33 7.25 -5.98
N SER A 60 3.11 7.57 -6.43
CA SER A 60 2.00 7.97 -5.56
C SER A 60 1.36 6.75 -4.88
N PHE A 61 0.68 6.97 -3.75
CA PHE A 61 -0.09 5.93 -3.07
C PHE A 61 -1.16 5.29 -3.96
N GLY A 62 -1.72 6.05 -4.91
CA GLY A 62 -2.70 5.56 -5.87
C GLY A 62 -2.19 4.39 -6.71
N VAL A 63 -0.90 4.39 -7.04
CA VAL A 63 -0.25 3.28 -7.78
C VAL A 63 -0.30 2.00 -6.95
N TRP A 64 0.00 2.06 -5.65
CA TRP A 64 -0.03 0.87 -4.79
C TRP A 64 -1.44 0.32 -4.60
N ARG A 65 -2.44 1.20 -4.50
CA ARG A 65 -3.85 0.80 -4.49
C ARG A 65 -4.24 0.10 -5.79
N ASP A 66 -3.72 0.56 -6.92
CA ASP A 66 -3.98 -0.04 -8.22
C ASP A 66 -3.27 -1.37 -8.41
N VAL A 67 -1.99 -1.46 -8.05
CA VAL A 67 -1.20 -2.72 -8.06
C VAL A 67 -1.91 -3.80 -7.23
N LEU A 68 -2.41 -3.43 -6.05
CA LEU A 68 -3.08 -4.35 -5.12
C LEU A 68 -4.60 -4.48 -5.35
N SER A 69 -5.16 -3.84 -6.38
CA SER A 69 -6.60 -3.87 -6.69
C SER A 69 -7.02 -5.22 -7.24
N GLN A 70 -8.20 -5.73 -6.85
CA GLN A 70 -8.71 -7.07 -7.20
C GLN A 70 -8.53 -7.53 -8.65
N ARG A 71 -8.52 -6.58 -9.59
CA ARG A 71 -8.26 -6.79 -11.03
C ARG A 71 -6.91 -7.47 -11.33
N ASN A 72 -5.97 -7.40 -10.40
CA ASN A 72 -4.61 -7.90 -10.55
C ASN A 72 -4.37 -9.23 -9.81
N PHE A 73 -5.43 -9.94 -9.38
CA PHE A 73 -5.27 -11.19 -8.63
C PHE A 73 -4.37 -12.21 -9.37
N THR A 74 -4.72 -12.54 -10.61
CA THR A 74 -3.98 -13.52 -11.40
C THR A 74 -2.77 -12.90 -12.12
N LYS A 75 -2.80 -11.58 -12.36
CA LYS A 75 -1.79 -10.88 -13.16
C LYS A 75 -0.54 -10.50 -12.35
N LEU A 76 -0.72 -9.97 -11.14
CA LEU A 76 0.38 -9.47 -10.29
C LEU A 76 0.40 -10.14 -8.92
N TRP A 77 -0.76 -10.38 -8.29
CA TRP A 77 -0.79 -10.90 -6.93
C TRP A 77 -0.23 -12.32 -6.82
N LEU A 78 -0.81 -13.27 -7.55
CA LEU A 78 -0.33 -14.65 -7.53
C LEU A 78 1.11 -14.78 -8.06
N PRO A 79 1.52 -14.07 -9.13
CA PRO A 79 2.89 -14.20 -9.62
C PRO A 79 3.94 -13.54 -8.72
N CYS A 80 3.65 -12.37 -8.12
CA CYS A 80 4.70 -11.60 -7.44
C CYS A 80 4.26 -10.82 -6.19
N THR A 81 3.22 -9.98 -6.23
CA THR A 81 3.03 -8.95 -5.19
C THR A 81 2.61 -9.52 -3.83
N ARG A 82 2.11 -10.76 -3.77
CA ARG A 82 1.86 -11.46 -2.49
C ARG A 82 3.13 -11.60 -1.65
N TYR A 83 4.30 -11.71 -2.27
CA TYR A 83 5.58 -11.86 -1.57
C TYR A 83 6.02 -10.59 -0.83
N ALA A 84 5.40 -9.44 -1.11
CA ALA A 84 5.60 -8.23 -0.32
C ALA A 84 5.00 -8.35 1.10
N PHE A 85 4.09 -9.30 1.31
CA PHE A 85 3.36 -9.50 2.56
C PHE A 85 3.86 -10.73 3.33
N ILE A 86 4.97 -10.56 4.04
CA ILE A 86 5.69 -11.67 4.67
C ILE A 86 4.97 -12.26 5.89
N ASP A 87 4.16 -11.47 6.59
CA ASP A 87 3.46 -11.88 7.82
C ASP A 87 2.00 -12.31 7.55
N LEU A 88 1.65 -12.53 6.28
CA LEU A 88 0.30 -12.89 5.87
C LEU A 88 0.16 -14.40 5.66
N ALA A 89 -0.60 -15.05 6.53
CA ALA A 89 -1.04 -16.43 6.32
C ALA A 89 -1.95 -16.52 5.08
N PHE A 90 -1.82 -17.61 4.31
CA PHE A 90 -2.66 -17.91 3.14
C PHE A 90 -2.63 -16.80 2.08
N ALA A 91 -1.44 -16.27 1.76
CA ALA A 91 -1.26 -15.20 0.78
C ALA A 91 -1.65 -15.60 -0.65
N ASP A 92 -1.80 -16.89 -0.94
CA ASP A 92 -2.32 -17.46 -2.19
C ASP A 92 -3.87 -17.43 -2.28
N SER A 93 -4.57 -17.26 -1.16
CA SER A 93 -6.03 -17.24 -1.12
C SER A 93 -6.62 -15.96 -1.70
N PHE A 94 -7.63 -16.10 -2.55
CA PHE A 94 -8.42 -14.97 -3.06
C PHE A 94 -9.06 -14.16 -1.93
N LYS A 95 -9.48 -14.82 -0.83
CA LYS A 95 -10.06 -14.13 0.33
C LYS A 95 -9.04 -13.21 1.02
N THR A 96 -7.79 -13.67 1.13
CA THR A 96 -6.69 -12.85 1.67
C THR A 96 -6.46 -11.63 0.81
N TYR A 97 -6.47 -11.82 -0.51
CA TYR A 97 -6.30 -10.74 -1.45
C TYR A 97 -7.45 -9.72 -1.39
N GLN A 98 -8.71 -10.16 -1.37
CA GLN A 98 -9.87 -9.27 -1.20
C GLN A 98 -9.80 -8.47 0.10
N LYS A 99 -9.29 -9.07 1.18
CA LYS A 99 -9.06 -8.38 2.44
C LYS A 99 -8.01 -7.27 2.29
N ILE A 100 -6.94 -7.52 1.54
CA ILE A 100 -5.90 -6.51 1.26
C ILE A 100 -6.45 -5.39 0.40
N ASP A 101 -7.13 -5.69 -0.72
CA ASP A 101 -7.72 -4.69 -1.61
C ASP A 101 -8.68 -3.76 -0.84
N ASN A 102 -9.61 -4.34 -0.08
CA ASN A 102 -10.56 -3.56 0.74
C ASN A 102 -9.85 -2.64 1.74
N ARG A 103 -8.78 -3.14 2.39
CA ARG A 103 -8.05 -2.34 3.37
C ARG A 103 -7.22 -1.25 2.72
N MET A 104 -6.64 -1.49 1.54
CA MET A 104 -5.95 -0.49 0.73
C MET A 104 -6.92 0.58 0.22
N TYR A 105 -8.14 0.20 -0.17
CA TYR A 105 -9.19 1.14 -0.52
C TYR A 105 -9.52 2.09 0.64
N TYR A 106 -9.72 1.55 1.86
CA TYR A 106 -9.94 2.38 3.03
C TYR A 106 -8.72 3.25 3.40
N ALA A 107 -7.50 2.71 3.26
CA ALA A 107 -6.27 3.48 3.51
C ALA A 107 -6.12 4.66 2.54
N ALA A 108 -6.48 4.49 1.26
CA ALA A 108 -6.48 5.57 0.28
C ALA A 108 -7.48 6.68 0.65
N GLY A 109 -8.68 6.29 1.11
CA GLY A 109 -9.67 7.23 1.65
C GLY A 109 -9.14 8.01 2.85
N THR A 110 -8.55 7.33 3.83
CA THR A 110 -7.92 7.96 5.00
C THR A 110 -6.80 8.93 4.58
N ARG A 111 -5.94 8.51 3.64
CA ARG A 111 -4.83 9.33 3.11
C ARG A 111 -5.33 10.61 2.47
N ASN A 112 -6.28 10.51 1.54
CA ASN A 112 -6.86 11.68 0.89
C ASN A 112 -7.49 12.64 1.91
N ARG A 113 -8.22 12.09 2.87
CA ARG A 113 -8.87 12.89 3.92
C ARG A 113 -7.86 13.67 4.77
N VAL A 114 -6.78 13.02 5.22
CA VAL A 114 -5.74 13.65 6.03
C VAL A 114 -4.96 14.67 5.20
N CYS A 115 -4.55 14.34 3.97
CA CYS A 115 -3.79 15.24 3.09
C CYS A 115 -4.58 16.49 2.69
N HIS A 116 -5.90 16.39 2.52
CA HIS A 116 -6.76 17.52 2.19
C HIS A 116 -7.34 18.22 3.42
N PHE A 117 -6.88 17.87 4.63
CA PHE A 117 -7.38 18.40 5.91
C PHE A 117 -8.92 18.35 6.05
N ASN A 118 -9.56 17.37 5.40
CA ASN A 118 -11.01 17.22 5.40
C ASN A 118 -11.46 16.48 6.66
N PHE A 119 -11.48 17.17 7.79
CA PHE A 119 -11.84 16.58 9.08
C PHE A 119 -13.34 16.56 9.37
N ALA A 120 -14.15 17.27 8.58
CA ALA A 120 -15.61 17.27 8.71
C ALA A 120 -16.20 15.89 8.41
N ASN A 121 -15.61 15.15 7.45
CA ASN A 121 -16.00 13.79 7.08
C ASN A 121 -15.18 12.71 7.81
N ALA A 122 -14.45 13.08 8.85
CA ALA A 122 -13.58 12.13 9.50
C ALA A 122 -14.37 11.13 10.34
N ARG A 123 -14.18 9.86 9.98
CA ARG A 123 -14.76 8.70 10.66
C ARG A 123 -14.15 8.54 12.07
N ASN A 124 -14.40 7.37 12.63
CA ASN A 124 -13.70 6.87 13.81
C ASN A 124 -12.20 6.68 13.52
N VAL A 125 -11.39 7.67 13.90
CA VAL A 125 -9.91 7.68 13.81
C VAL A 125 -9.28 6.38 14.31
N LYS A 126 -9.79 5.81 15.41
CA LYS A 126 -9.25 4.57 15.95
C LYS A 126 -9.38 3.42 14.95
N HIS A 127 -10.48 3.36 14.20
CA HIS A 127 -10.69 2.33 13.18
C HIS A 127 -9.77 2.53 11.97
N GLU A 128 -9.57 3.78 11.54
CA GLU A 128 -8.66 4.11 10.45
C GLU A 128 -7.21 3.75 10.82
N GLU A 129 -6.76 4.12 12.02
CA GLU A 129 -5.44 3.75 12.50
C GLU A 129 -5.29 2.24 12.68
N ALA A 130 -6.32 1.53 13.16
CA ALA A 130 -6.31 0.07 13.25
C ALA A 130 -6.17 -0.58 11.86
N ASN A 131 -6.80 0.00 10.84
CA ASN A 131 -6.63 -0.45 9.46
C ASN A 131 -5.18 -0.27 8.97
N LEU A 132 -4.60 0.91 9.21
CA LEU A 132 -3.22 1.21 8.82
C LEU A 132 -2.21 0.33 9.55
N ARG A 133 -2.34 0.17 10.88
CA ARG A 133 -1.49 -0.72 11.68
C ARG A 133 -1.59 -2.18 11.21
N TRP A 134 -2.79 -2.62 10.82
CA TRP A 134 -2.97 -3.95 10.27
C TRP A 134 -2.23 -4.12 8.94
N LEU A 135 -2.33 -3.15 8.02
CA LEU A 135 -1.62 -3.19 6.73
C LEU A 135 -0.10 -3.19 6.90
N ILE A 136 0.41 -2.32 7.79
CA ILE A 136 1.83 -2.28 8.16
C ILE A 136 2.26 -3.63 8.73
N GLY A 137 1.49 -4.20 9.64
CA GLY A 137 1.75 -5.52 10.20
C GLY A 137 1.72 -6.63 9.15
N ALA A 138 0.78 -6.59 8.20
CA ALA A 138 0.64 -7.57 7.13
C ALA A 138 1.79 -7.53 6.12
N LEU A 139 2.32 -6.32 5.86
CA LEU A 139 3.56 -6.15 5.10
C LEU A 139 4.76 -6.68 5.87
N GLY A 140 4.66 -6.85 7.18
CA GLY A 140 5.72 -7.31 8.08
C GLY A 140 6.44 -6.16 8.75
N ARG A 141 6.76 -6.35 10.04
CA ARG A 141 7.57 -5.36 10.78
C ARG A 141 8.97 -5.32 10.18
N GLU A 142 9.52 -4.14 9.92
CA GLU A 142 10.96 -4.01 9.74
C GLU A 142 11.63 -4.69 10.95
N ILE A 143 12.44 -5.71 10.71
CA ILE A 143 13.43 -6.14 11.68
C ILE A 143 14.36 -4.93 11.79
N ARG A 144 14.17 -4.09 12.81
CA ARG A 144 15.20 -3.12 13.17
C ARG A 144 16.47 -3.94 13.34
N PRO A 145 17.60 -3.60 12.70
CA PRO A 145 18.86 -4.21 13.10
C PRO A 145 18.98 -3.97 14.60
N SER A 146 19.10 -5.06 15.35
CA SER A 146 19.40 -4.99 16.79
C SER A 146 20.66 -4.15 16.93
N THR A 147 20.48 -2.95 17.49
CA THR A 147 21.57 -2.07 17.97
C THR A 147 22.41 -2.80 18.99
#